data_AF-A0A8H7X4W7-F1
#
_entry.id   AF-A0A8H7X4W7-F1
#
_cell.length_a   1.000
_cell.length_b   1.000
_cell.length_c   1.000
_cell.angle_alpha   90.00
_cell.angle_beta   90.00
_cell.angle_gamma   90.00
#
_symmetry.space_group_name_H-M   'P 1'
#
loop_
_entity.id
_entity.type
_entity.pdbx_description
1 polymer ?
#
loop_
_entity_poly.entity_id
_entity_poly.type
_entity_poly.pdbx_seq_one_letter_code
_entity_poly.pdbx_strand_id
1 'polypeptide(L)'
;MKGLWDINVHLSGDSFKGSPLLSRLIINIISVPVLLWAISRQPRKTRTQFDSIIYGTYLLLLWYILTIIDIFLRETQTSVKYGYILFGVFIEGLKVGSDILMIIGAHRVLTAQVYQCHKIQRPKARVWLYTGEFFILLIEIMALYYLGSLLAHEVLWLGIANTSAVDAVTGRQDSLQSAFFAFQWILSLMLLCGSLTLAWVEDEDDLLASMKEMVLVGATLSLWVRALAELIVSTRYRPLPDGNASARDAVYGICTILFLWLIRNGATEMINESIGVDPLPGKMEEETRANILGSVRATSRDGNGPSALSDILARIKRNPRSALLAGTARELGEMSEKESKALRAEHGRYIDSLITKYGHMGLVQEVSDS
;
A
#
# COMPACT_ATOMS: atom_id res chain seq x y z
N MET A 1 -25.22 -7.67 -38.53
CA MET A 1 -24.86 -8.83 -37.69
C MET A 1 -25.31 -8.51 -36.28
N LYS A 2 -26.11 -9.37 -35.64
CA LYS A 2 -26.45 -9.21 -34.22
C LYS A 2 -25.19 -9.52 -33.41
N GLY A 3 -24.74 -8.58 -32.58
CA GLY A 3 -23.56 -8.74 -31.74
C GLY A 3 -23.87 -9.52 -30.46
N LEU A 4 -22.82 -9.87 -29.70
CA LEU A 4 -22.93 -10.53 -28.38
C LEU A 4 -23.78 -9.74 -27.36
N TRP A 5 -24.02 -8.46 -27.63
CA TRP A 5 -24.84 -7.57 -26.79
C TRP A 5 -26.33 -7.58 -27.17
N ASP A 6 -26.70 -8.28 -28.24
CA ASP A 6 -28.09 -8.32 -28.74
C ASP A 6 -28.87 -9.55 -28.26
N ILE A 7 -28.18 -10.57 -27.74
CA ILE A 7 -28.78 -11.83 -27.28
C ILE A 7 -29.04 -11.72 -25.77
N ASN A 8 -30.30 -11.86 -25.37
CA ASN A 8 -30.68 -11.98 -23.97
C ASN A 8 -30.60 -13.45 -23.54
N VAL A 9 -29.98 -13.71 -22.40
CA VAL A 9 -29.89 -15.02 -21.77
C VAL A 9 -30.37 -14.94 -20.33
N HIS A 10 -31.06 -15.98 -19.88
CA HIS A 10 -31.39 -16.13 -18.46
C HIS A 10 -30.21 -16.74 -17.74
N LEU A 11 -29.81 -16.14 -16.62
CA LEU A 11 -28.84 -16.74 -15.73
C LEU A 11 -29.44 -18.01 -15.14
N SER A 12 -28.70 -19.13 -15.21
CA SER A 12 -29.04 -20.33 -14.46
C SER A 12 -28.92 -20.02 -12.97
N GLY A 13 -30.03 -20.05 -12.25
CA GLY A 13 -30.05 -19.74 -10.82
C GLY A 13 -29.71 -20.95 -9.97
N ASP A 14 -28.73 -20.79 -9.08
CA ASP A 14 -28.50 -21.68 -7.95
C ASP A 14 -29.37 -21.20 -6.79
N SER A 15 -30.39 -21.94 -6.39
CA SER A 15 -31.26 -21.51 -5.28
C SER A 15 -30.46 -21.39 -3.98
N PHE A 16 -30.72 -20.33 -3.19
CA PHE A 16 -30.16 -20.18 -1.84
C PHE A 16 -30.51 -21.34 -0.87
N LYS A 17 -31.52 -22.16 -1.18
CA LYS A 17 -32.01 -23.19 -0.27
C LYS A 17 -31.01 -24.34 -0.16
N GLY A 18 -30.23 -24.35 0.92
CA GLY A 18 -29.26 -25.39 1.23
C GLY A 18 -27.91 -25.23 0.52
N SER A 19 -27.66 -24.09 -0.15
CA SER A 19 -26.42 -23.84 -0.87
C SER A 19 -25.41 -23.03 -0.04
N PRO A 20 -24.09 -23.25 -0.25
CA PRO A 20 -23.03 -22.46 0.40
C PRO A 20 -23.07 -20.98 0.01
N LEU A 21 -23.79 -20.64 -1.05
CA LEU A 21 -23.93 -19.28 -1.56
C LEU A 21 -24.50 -18.31 -0.52
N LEU A 22 -25.41 -18.76 0.35
CA LEU A 22 -25.94 -17.92 1.42
C LEU A 22 -24.86 -17.53 2.43
N SER A 23 -24.00 -18.48 2.81
CA SER A 23 -22.88 -18.20 3.73
C SER A 23 -21.88 -17.22 3.12
N ARG A 24 -21.58 -17.38 1.81
CA ARG A 24 -20.73 -16.46 1.05
C ARG A 24 -21.33 -15.06 0.97
N LEU A 25 -22.64 -14.96 0.72
CA LEU A 25 -23.36 -13.69 0.69
C LEU A 25 -23.28 -12.97 2.05
N ILE A 26 -23.51 -13.69 3.15
CA ILE A 26 -23.41 -13.13 4.51
C ILE A 26 -22.00 -12.60 4.78
N ILE A 27 -20.96 -13.37 4.46
CA ILE A 27 -19.56 -12.94 4.62
C ILE A 27 -19.27 -11.69 3.81
N ASN A 28 -19.73 -11.63 2.56
CA ASN A 28 -19.53 -10.47 1.69
C ASN A 28 -20.23 -9.22 2.25
N ILE A 29 -21.49 -9.36 2.69
CA ILE A 29 -22.26 -8.26 3.28
C ILE A 29 -21.61 -7.73 4.56
N ILE A 30 -21.06 -8.60 5.42
CA ILE A 30 -20.34 -8.19 6.64
C ILE A 30 -18.99 -7.54 6.28
N SER A 31 -18.31 -8.01 5.24
CA SER A 31 -16.99 -7.49 4.84
C SER A 31 -17.06 -6.04 4.35
N VAL A 32 -18.13 -5.65 3.64
CA VAL A 32 -18.32 -4.28 3.12
C VAL A 32 -18.23 -3.18 4.19
N PRO A 33 -19.05 -3.17 5.27
CA PRO A 33 -18.97 -2.14 6.30
C PRO A 33 -17.65 -2.18 7.07
N VAL A 34 -17.05 -3.35 7.25
CA VAL A 34 -15.74 -3.48 7.90
C VAL A 34 -14.63 -2.85 7.04
N LEU A 35 -14.64 -3.07 5.73
CA LEU A 35 -13.70 -2.44 4.80
C LEU A 35 -13.92 -0.92 4.73
N LEU A 36 -15.17 -0.45 4.68
CA LEU A 36 -15.48 0.98 4.73
C LEU A 36 -14.98 1.62 6.03
N TRP A 37 -15.17 0.94 7.16
CA TRP A 37 -14.63 1.37 8.45
C TRP A 37 -13.10 1.42 8.41
N ALA A 38 -12.44 0.37 7.89
CA ALA A 38 -10.98 0.32 7.77
C ALA A 38 -10.43 1.46 6.90
N ILE A 39 -11.05 1.73 5.73
CA ILE A 39 -10.72 2.85 4.84
C ILE A 39 -10.86 4.19 5.57
N SER A 40 -12.00 4.41 6.23
CA SER A 40 -12.30 5.69 6.91
C SER A 40 -11.31 6.03 8.03
N ARG A 41 -10.65 5.02 8.58
CA ARG A 41 -9.75 5.10 9.72
C ARG A 41 -8.26 5.01 9.35
N GLN A 42 -7.93 4.97 8.07
CA GLN A 42 -6.53 4.94 7.63
C GLN A 42 -5.81 6.28 7.90
N PRO A 43 -4.54 6.24 8.32
CA PRO A 43 -3.78 7.44 8.64
C PRO A 43 -3.50 8.29 7.38
N ARG A 44 -3.85 9.58 7.44
CA ARG A 44 -3.68 10.52 6.30
C ARG A 44 -2.25 10.98 6.07
N LYS A 45 -1.35 10.89 7.06
CA LYS A 45 0.01 11.48 7.02
C LYS A 45 1.08 10.56 6.39
N THR A 46 0.98 9.23 6.50
CA THR A 46 1.93 8.25 5.91
C THR A 46 1.54 7.80 4.49
N ARG A 47 0.72 8.60 3.81
CA ARG A 47 -0.05 8.21 2.63
C ARG A 47 0.76 7.48 1.55
N THR A 48 1.98 7.91 1.25
CA THR A 48 2.78 7.35 0.14
C THR A 48 3.17 5.87 0.30
N GLN A 49 3.39 5.39 1.52
CA GLN A 49 3.73 3.98 1.77
C GLN A 49 2.48 3.09 1.81
N PHE A 50 1.34 3.66 2.19
CA PHE A 50 0.07 2.95 2.37
C PHE A 50 -0.85 3.05 1.15
N ASP A 51 -0.53 3.91 0.17
CA ASP A 51 -1.36 4.14 -1.03
C ASP A 51 -1.70 2.83 -1.75
N SER A 52 -0.73 1.91 -1.90
CA SER A 52 -1.00 0.59 -2.49
C SER A 52 -2.02 -0.22 -1.66
N ILE A 53 -1.94 -0.19 -0.33
CA ILE A 53 -2.92 -0.87 0.55
C ILE A 53 -4.29 -0.21 0.42
N ILE A 54 -4.36 1.12 0.37
CA ILE A 54 -5.59 1.89 0.20
C ILE A 54 -6.27 1.53 -1.13
N TYR A 55 -5.53 1.62 -2.24
CA TYR A 55 -6.05 1.28 -3.56
C TYR A 55 -6.46 -0.20 -3.64
N GLY A 56 -5.66 -1.10 -3.07
CA GLY A 56 -6.03 -2.51 -2.95
C GLY A 56 -7.33 -2.71 -2.18
N THR A 57 -7.52 -1.99 -1.06
CA THR A 57 -8.74 -2.03 -0.27
C THR A 57 -9.95 -1.50 -1.04
N TYR A 58 -9.80 -0.46 -1.86
CA TYR A 58 -10.87 0.02 -2.74
C TYR A 58 -11.24 -0.98 -3.82
N LEU A 59 -10.25 -1.61 -4.47
CA LEU A 59 -10.51 -2.68 -5.44
C LEU A 59 -11.22 -3.87 -4.79
N LEU A 60 -10.82 -4.23 -3.56
CA LEU A 60 -11.46 -5.29 -2.80
C LEU A 60 -12.91 -4.96 -2.44
N LEU A 61 -13.16 -3.73 -2.00
CA LEU A 61 -14.51 -3.25 -1.70
C LEU A 61 -15.40 -3.33 -2.94
N LEU A 62 -14.90 -2.86 -4.09
CA LEU A 62 -15.61 -2.94 -5.35
C LEU A 62 -15.87 -4.40 -5.75
N TRP A 63 -14.88 -5.28 -5.56
CA TRP A 63 -15.04 -6.72 -5.78
C TRP A 63 -16.16 -7.33 -4.94
N TYR A 64 -16.22 -7.03 -3.64
CA TYR A 64 -17.29 -7.52 -2.76
C TYR A 64 -18.66 -7.02 -3.22
N ILE A 65 -18.79 -5.73 -3.55
CA ILE A 65 -20.05 -5.14 -4.02
C ILE A 65 -20.52 -5.81 -5.31
N LEU A 66 -19.62 -5.95 -6.30
CA LEU A 66 -19.98 -6.57 -7.58
C LEU A 66 -20.30 -8.07 -7.43
N THR A 67 -19.62 -8.77 -6.52
CA THR A 67 -19.91 -10.17 -6.22
C THR A 67 -21.29 -10.33 -5.56
N ILE A 68 -21.67 -9.41 -4.66
CA ILE A 68 -23.03 -9.39 -4.07
C ILE A 68 -24.07 -9.19 -5.18
N ILE A 69 -23.85 -8.22 -6.08
CA ILE A 69 -24.75 -7.96 -7.21
C ILE A 69 -24.85 -9.19 -8.12
N ASP A 70 -23.73 -9.82 -8.48
CA ASP A 70 -23.72 -11.03 -9.32
C ASP A 70 -24.52 -12.18 -8.68
N ILE A 71 -24.34 -12.42 -7.37
CA ILE A 71 -25.10 -13.43 -6.64
C ILE A 71 -26.61 -13.15 -6.69
N PHE A 72 -27.03 -11.90 -6.48
CA PHE A 72 -28.45 -11.52 -6.57
C PHE A 72 -29.01 -11.66 -7.99
N LEU A 73 -28.24 -11.29 -9.02
CA LEU A 73 -28.65 -11.45 -10.42
C LEU A 73 -28.86 -12.91 -10.79
N ARG A 74 -27.99 -13.81 -10.30
CA ARG A 74 -28.10 -15.27 -10.50
C ARG A 74 -29.29 -15.86 -9.74
N GLU A 75 -29.50 -15.51 -8.48
CA GLU A 75 -30.67 -16.00 -7.71
C GLU A 75 -31.98 -15.59 -8.39
N THR A 76 -32.09 -14.33 -8.82
CA THR A 76 -33.31 -13.80 -9.46
C THR A 76 -33.51 -14.31 -10.89
N GLN A 77 -32.56 -15.08 -11.44
CA GLN A 77 -32.57 -15.57 -12.83
C GLN A 77 -32.82 -14.45 -13.84
N THR A 78 -32.28 -13.26 -13.54
CA THR A 78 -32.53 -12.05 -14.33
C THR A 78 -32.03 -12.26 -15.76
N SER A 79 -32.82 -11.77 -16.73
CA SER A 79 -32.41 -11.78 -18.14
C SER A 79 -31.31 -10.75 -18.35
N VAL A 80 -30.11 -11.20 -18.71
CA VAL A 80 -28.94 -10.36 -18.96
C VAL A 80 -28.46 -10.52 -20.40
N LYS A 81 -27.61 -9.60 -20.86
CA LYS A 81 -26.97 -9.73 -22.17
C LYS A 81 -25.94 -10.84 -22.16
N TYR A 82 -25.78 -11.56 -23.27
CA TYR A 82 -24.83 -12.67 -23.39
C TYR A 82 -23.38 -12.25 -23.10
N GLY A 83 -23.00 -11.00 -23.42
CA GLY A 83 -21.72 -10.41 -23.02
C GLY A 83 -21.46 -10.33 -21.50
N TYR A 84 -22.47 -10.58 -20.65
CA TYR A 84 -22.34 -10.68 -19.19
C TYR A 84 -21.33 -11.75 -18.76
N ILE A 85 -21.05 -12.75 -19.60
CA ILE A 85 -20.02 -13.77 -19.34
C ILE A 85 -18.65 -13.11 -19.06
N LEU A 86 -18.31 -12.02 -19.75
CA LEU A 86 -17.05 -11.29 -19.53
C LEU A 86 -17.00 -10.53 -18.18
N PHE A 87 -18.15 -10.34 -17.52
CA PHE A 87 -18.20 -9.70 -16.21
C PHE A 87 -17.45 -10.50 -15.14
N GLY A 88 -17.42 -11.83 -15.26
CA GLY A 88 -16.64 -12.70 -14.37
C GLY A 88 -15.15 -12.38 -14.40
N VAL A 89 -14.59 -12.14 -15.60
CA VAL A 89 -13.18 -11.74 -15.78
C VAL A 89 -12.89 -10.41 -15.08
N PHE A 90 -13.80 -9.45 -15.17
CA PHE A 90 -13.64 -8.15 -14.55
C PHE A 90 -13.67 -8.26 -13.01
N ILE A 91 -14.63 -9.02 -12.47
CA ILE A 91 -14.69 -9.31 -11.03
C ILE A 91 -13.38 -9.96 -10.57
N GLU A 92 -12.91 -11.00 -11.26
CA GLU A 92 -11.66 -11.67 -10.88
C GLU A 92 -10.44 -10.73 -10.98
N GLY A 93 -10.40 -9.87 -12.00
CA GLY A 93 -9.38 -8.84 -12.15
C GLY A 93 -9.30 -7.87 -10.97
N LEU A 94 -10.45 -7.48 -10.40
CA LEU A 94 -10.48 -6.64 -9.19
C LEU A 94 -9.91 -7.37 -7.96
N LYS A 95 -10.23 -8.66 -7.80
CA LYS A 95 -9.69 -9.48 -6.71
C LYS A 95 -8.17 -9.62 -6.82
N VAL A 96 -7.69 -10.05 -8.00
CA VAL A 96 -6.26 -10.21 -8.29
C VAL A 96 -5.52 -8.90 -8.12
N GLY A 97 -6.05 -7.79 -8.63
CA GLY A 97 -5.48 -6.46 -8.48
C GLY A 97 -5.39 -6.03 -7.02
N SER A 98 -6.45 -6.25 -6.23
CA SER A 98 -6.44 -6.03 -4.79
C SER A 98 -5.32 -6.82 -4.10
N ASP A 99 -5.20 -8.11 -4.40
CA ASP A 99 -4.23 -9.01 -3.76
C ASP A 99 -2.79 -8.57 -4.00
N ILE A 100 -2.48 -8.20 -5.24
CA ILE A 100 -1.17 -7.67 -5.62
C ILE A 100 -0.89 -6.36 -4.88
N LEU A 101 -1.83 -5.41 -4.91
CA LEU A 101 -1.65 -4.11 -4.28
C LEU A 101 -1.48 -4.20 -2.76
N MET A 102 -2.17 -5.11 -2.09
CA MET A 102 -2.00 -5.36 -0.65
C MET A 102 -0.60 -5.91 -0.33
N ILE A 103 -0.11 -6.86 -1.13
CA ILE A 103 1.23 -7.42 -0.96
C ILE A 103 2.32 -6.38 -1.26
N ILE A 104 2.17 -5.59 -2.33
CA ILE A 104 3.07 -4.47 -2.66
C ILE A 104 3.13 -3.48 -1.50
N GLY A 105 1.96 -3.12 -0.96
CA GLY A 105 1.87 -2.23 0.18
C GLY A 105 2.55 -2.78 1.42
N ALA A 106 2.31 -4.04 1.77
CA ALA A 106 2.99 -4.71 2.88
C ALA A 106 4.51 -4.76 2.69
N HIS A 107 4.98 -5.06 1.47
CA HIS A 107 6.40 -5.03 1.13
C HIS A 107 7.01 -3.63 1.31
N ARG A 108 6.32 -2.57 0.87
CA ARG A 108 6.79 -1.19 1.01
C ARG A 108 6.84 -0.74 2.47
N VAL A 109 5.83 -1.07 3.27
CA VAL A 109 5.80 -0.78 4.72
C VAL A 109 6.96 -1.49 5.42
N LEU A 110 7.11 -2.79 5.20
CA LEU A 110 8.19 -3.58 5.80
C LEU A 110 9.57 -3.08 5.36
N THR A 111 9.73 -2.75 4.07
CA THR A 111 10.99 -2.19 3.57
C THR A 111 11.30 -0.83 4.19
N ALA A 112 10.30 0.04 4.38
CA ALA A 112 10.49 1.31 5.06
C ALA A 112 11.01 1.11 6.50
N GLN A 113 10.46 0.14 7.24
CA GLN A 113 10.95 -0.22 8.58
C GLN A 113 12.37 -0.80 8.54
N VAL A 114 12.68 -1.70 7.59
CA VAL A 114 14.05 -2.22 7.38
C VAL A 114 15.08 -1.12 7.16
N TYR A 115 14.72 -0.07 6.40
CA TYR A 115 15.63 1.07 6.17
C TYR A 115 15.72 2.03 7.37
N GLN A 116 14.67 2.14 8.19
CA GLN A 116 14.66 2.96 9.40
C GLN A 116 15.45 2.31 10.55
N CYS A 117 15.43 0.97 10.67
CA CYS A 117 16.28 0.23 11.60
C CYS A 117 17.74 0.29 11.15
N HIS A 118 18.49 1.28 11.64
CA HIS A 118 19.90 1.54 11.32
C HIS A 118 20.85 0.35 11.60
N LYS A 119 20.38 -0.68 12.31
CA LYS A 119 21.12 -1.90 12.64
C LYS A 119 21.26 -2.86 11.44
N ILE A 120 20.37 -2.82 10.44
CA ILE A 120 20.51 -3.67 9.25
C ILE A 120 21.52 -3.01 8.30
N GLN A 121 22.66 -3.68 8.10
CA GLN A 121 23.71 -3.20 7.19
C GLN A 121 23.13 -2.82 5.81
N ARG A 122 23.42 -1.60 5.34
CA ARG A 122 22.97 -1.05 4.05
C ARG A 122 22.99 -2.02 2.85
N PRO A 123 23.99 -2.91 2.64
CA PRO A 123 23.94 -3.88 1.54
C PRO A 123 22.80 -4.90 1.67
N LYS A 124 22.48 -5.37 2.87
CA LYS A 124 21.42 -6.37 3.10
C LYS A 124 20.03 -5.79 2.81
N ALA A 125 19.78 -4.54 3.21
CA ALA A 125 18.54 -3.82 2.91
C ALA A 125 18.31 -3.63 1.40
N ARG A 126 19.38 -3.44 0.61
CA ARG A 126 19.28 -3.37 -0.86
C ARG A 126 18.92 -4.72 -1.47
N VAL A 127 19.54 -5.81 -1.02
CA VAL A 127 19.21 -7.16 -1.49
C VAL A 127 17.75 -7.50 -1.19
N TRP A 128 17.27 -7.17 0.01
CA TRP A 128 15.87 -7.29 0.39
C TRP A 128 14.94 -6.58 -0.60
N LEU A 129 15.19 -5.28 -0.84
CA LEU A 129 14.41 -4.47 -1.77
C LEU A 129 14.37 -5.09 -3.17
N TYR A 130 15.52 -5.42 -3.75
CA TYR A 130 15.57 -5.97 -5.11
C TYR A 130 14.90 -7.34 -5.22
N THR A 131 15.04 -8.17 -4.18
CA THR A 131 14.41 -9.49 -4.15
C THR A 131 12.89 -9.35 -4.12
N GLY A 132 12.35 -8.48 -3.25
CA GLY A 132 10.92 -8.26 -3.17
C GLY A 132 10.32 -7.62 -4.43
N GLU A 133 10.96 -6.61 -5.01
CA GLU A 133 10.53 -6.00 -6.27
C GLU A 133 10.55 -7.01 -7.44
N PHE A 134 11.54 -7.91 -7.48
CA PHE A 134 11.58 -8.99 -8.46
C PHE A 134 10.39 -9.96 -8.31
N PHE A 135 10.06 -10.39 -7.10
CA PHE A 135 8.90 -11.25 -6.85
C PHE A 135 7.57 -10.54 -7.14
N ILE A 136 7.45 -9.25 -6.84
CA ILE A 136 6.28 -8.44 -7.20
C ILE A 136 6.09 -8.44 -8.71
N LEU A 137 7.13 -8.12 -9.48
CA LEU A 137 7.08 -8.13 -10.94
C LEU A 137 6.68 -9.50 -11.49
N LEU A 138 7.23 -10.58 -10.91
CA LEU A 138 6.89 -11.94 -11.30
C LEU A 138 5.40 -12.26 -11.06
N ILE A 139 4.85 -11.84 -9.93
CA ILE A 139 3.42 -11.99 -9.61
C ILE A 139 2.55 -11.19 -10.56
N GLU A 140 2.93 -9.95 -10.91
CA GLU A 140 2.22 -9.14 -11.90
C GLU A 140 2.19 -9.80 -13.28
N ILE A 141 3.32 -10.34 -13.73
CA ILE A 141 3.39 -11.09 -14.99
C ILE A 141 2.49 -12.33 -14.92
N MET A 142 2.56 -13.12 -13.84
CA MET A 142 1.70 -14.28 -13.66
C MET A 142 0.21 -13.92 -13.63
N ALA A 143 -0.14 -12.80 -13.00
CA ALA A 143 -1.51 -12.29 -12.96
C ALA A 143 -2.04 -11.93 -14.34
N LEU A 144 -1.22 -11.28 -15.17
CA LEU A 144 -1.58 -10.97 -16.56
C LEU A 144 -1.80 -12.25 -17.38
N TYR A 145 -0.94 -13.26 -17.23
CA TYR A 145 -1.13 -14.55 -17.90
C TYR A 145 -2.38 -15.27 -17.40
N TYR A 146 -2.63 -15.28 -16.09
CA TYR A 146 -3.83 -15.86 -15.50
C TYR A 146 -5.09 -15.17 -16.01
N LEU A 147 -5.20 -13.85 -15.90
CA LEU A 147 -6.35 -13.07 -16.37
C LEU A 147 -6.54 -13.18 -17.88
N GLY A 148 -5.45 -13.21 -18.65
CA GLY A 148 -5.48 -13.45 -20.10
C GLY A 148 -6.00 -14.84 -20.44
N SER A 149 -5.61 -15.88 -19.69
CA SER A 149 -6.11 -17.24 -19.87
C SER A 149 -7.59 -17.37 -19.50
N LEU A 150 -8.03 -16.69 -18.43
CA LEU A 150 -9.43 -16.60 -18.04
C LEU A 150 -10.26 -15.89 -19.11
N LEU A 151 -9.78 -14.76 -19.62
CA LEU A 151 -10.43 -14.07 -20.73
C LEU A 151 -10.53 -14.95 -21.98
N ALA A 152 -9.48 -15.68 -22.32
CA ALA A 152 -9.49 -16.63 -23.43
C ALA A 152 -10.51 -17.75 -23.21
N HIS A 153 -10.62 -18.28 -21.99
CA HIS A 153 -11.62 -19.28 -21.63
C HIS A 153 -13.05 -18.75 -21.85
N GLU A 154 -13.36 -17.56 -21.34
CA GLU A 154 -14.68 -16.94 -21.53
C GLU A 154 -14.99 -16.64 -23.00
N VAL A 155 -14.00 -16.16 -23.76
CA VAL A 155 -14.16 -15.91 -25.20
C VAL A 155 -14.40 -17.21 -25.98
N LEU A 156 -13.76 -18.32 -25.61
CA LEU A 156 -14.02 -19.63 -26.24
C LEU A 156 -15.44 -20.12 -25.96
N TRP A 157 -15.96 -19.90 -24.76
CA TRP A 157 -17.37 -20.18 -24.44
C TRP A 157 -18.33 -19.31 -25.25
N LEU A 158 -18.02 -18.03 -25.44
CA LEU A 158 -18.80 -17.12 -26.30
C LEU A 158 -18.78 -17.55 -27.77
N GLY A 159 -17.68 -18.15 -28.24
CA GLY A 159 -17.48 -18.58 -29.61
C GLY A 159 -18.04 -19.96 -29.95
N ILE A 160 -18.65 -20.67 -28.99
CA ILE A 160 -19.10 -22.08 -29.14
C ILE A 160 -17.93 -22.93 -29.68
N ALA A 161 -16.75 -22.78 -29.07
CA ALA A 161 -15.56 -23.51 -29.49
C ALA A 161 -15.68 -25.02 -29.17
N ASN A 162 -14.87 -25.84 -29.88
CA ASN A 162 -14.77 -27.26 -29.61
C ASN A 162 -14.36 -27.51 -28.14
N THR A 163 -14.98 -28.50 -27.50
CA THR A 163 -14.71 -28.87 -26.09
C THR A 163 -13.23 -29.15 -25.83
N SER A 164 -12.53 -29.76 -26.79
CA SER A 164 -11.08 -30.01 -26.68
C SER A 164 -10.23 -28.73 -26.58
N ALA A 165 -10.65 -27.64 -27.24
CA ALA A 165 -9.97 -26.34 -27.14
C ALA A 165 -10.25 -25.68 -25.79
N VAL A 166 -11.49 -25.81 -25.29
CA VAL A 166 -11.88 -25.33 -23.96
C VAL A 166 -11.07 -26.06 -22.89
N ASP A 167 -11.01 -27.39 -22.93
CA ASP A 167 -10.27 -28.20 -21.95
C ASP A 167 -8.77 -27.87 -21.92
N ALA A 168 -8.16 -27.67 -23.09
CA ALA A 168 -6.75 -27.29 -23.18
C ALA A 168 -6.45 -25.92 -22.55
N VAL A 169 -7.38 -24.95 -22.71
CA VAL A 169 -7.25 -23.62 -22.08
C VAL A 169 -7.50 -23.71 -20.58
N THR A 170 -8.52 -24.46 -20.15
CA THR A 170 -8.82 -24.67 -18.72
C THR A 170 -7.63 -25.27 -17.97
N GLY A 171 -6.97 -26.30 -18.52
CA GLY A 171 -5.79 -26.89 -17.88
C GLY A 171 -4.61 -25.92 -17.73
N ARG A 172 -4.44 -25.01 -18.70
CA ARG A 172 -3.42 -23.94 -18.62
C ARG A 172 -3.80 -22.87 -17.61
N GLN A 173 -5.06 -22.43 -17.62
CA GLN A 173 -5.60 -21.48 -16.66
C GLN A 173 -5.41 -22.00 -15.23
N ASP A 174 -5.74 -23.27 -15.00
CA ASP A 174 -5.60 -23.91 -13.69
C ASP A 174 -4.16 -23.94 -13.20
N SER A 175 -3.22 -24.26 -14.09
CA SER A 175 -1.79 -24.27 -13.81
C SER A 175 -1.26 -22.86 -13.50
N LEU A 176 -1.68 -21.86 -14.28
CA LEU A 176 -1.32 -20.46 -14.08
C LEU A 176 -1.87 -19.89 -12.77
N GLN A 177 -3.12 -20.22 -12.42
CA GLN A 177 -3.73 -19.80 -11.16
C GLN A 177 -2.99 -20.39 -9.96
N SER A 178 -2.65 -21.67 -10.01
CA SER A 178 -1.86 -22.33 -8.94
C SER A 178 -0.47 -21.72 -8.82
N ALA A 179 0.20 -21.44 -9.95
CA ALA A 179 1.50 -20.77 -9.95
C ALA A 179 1.43 -19.36 -9.36
N PHE A 180 0.41 -18.58 -9.74
CA PHE A 180 0.15 -17.25 -9.20
C PHE A 180 0.02 -17.28 -7.67
N PHE A 181 -0.84 -18.14 -7.12
CA PHE A 181 -1.00 -18.27 -5.68
C PHE A 181 0.24 -18.82 -4.98
N ALA A 182 1.02 -19.69 -5.64
CA ALA A 182 2.28 -20.17 -5.09
C ALA A 182 3.29 -19.03 -4.93
N PHE A 183 3.43 -18.15 -5.94
CA PHE A 183 4.30 -16.98 -5.83
C PHE A 183 3.81 -15.97 -4.80
N GLN A 184 2.49 -15.73 -4.71
CA GLN A 184 1.93 -14.89 -3.65
C GLN A 184 2.22 -15.45 -2.25
N TRP A 185 2.12 -16.76 -2.08
CA TRP A 185 2.43 -17.43 -0.82
C TRP A 185 3.92 -17.34 -0.47
N ILE A 186 4.81 -17.58 -1.44
CA ILE A 186 6.28 -17.42 -1.26
C ILE A 186 6.63 -15.98 -0.87
N LEU A 187 6.06 -14.98 -1.56
CA LEU A 187 6.31 -13.58 -1.23
C LEU A 187 5.76 -13.22 0.15
N SER A 188 4.56 -13.70 0.51
CA SER A 188 3.99 -13.48 1.85
C SER A 188 4.83 -14.14 2.94
N LEU A 189 5.41 -15.32 2.67
CA LEU A 189 6.35 -15.99 3.57
C LEU A 189 7.63 -15.18 3.73
N MET A 190 8.17 -14.64 2.63
CA MET A 190 9.33 -13.75 2.66
C MET A 190 9.04 -12.54 3.54
N LEU A 191 7.88 -11.88 3.38
CA LEU A 191 7.46 -10.75 4.22
C LEU A 191 7.36 -11.15 5.70
N LEU A 192 6.79 -12.31 6.01
CA LEU A 192 6.71 -12.83 7.38
C LEU A 192 8.10 -13.04 7.99
N CYS A 193 9.02 -13.68 7.27
CA CYS A 193 10.40 -13.85 7.70
C CYS A 193 11.12 -12.49 7.90
N GLY A 194 10.85 -11.53 7.02
CA GLY A 194 11.38 -10.17 7.14
C GLY A 194 10.90 -9.48 8.41
N SER A 195 9.59 -9.51 8.70
CA SER A 195 9.03 -8.93 9.92
C SER A 195 9.52 -9.65 11.19
N LEU A 196 9.68 -10.98 11.16
CA LEU A 196 10.24 -11.73 12.30
C LEU A 196 11.71 -11.35 12.55
N THR A 197 12.47 -11.14 11.48
CA THR A 197 13.88 -10.72 11.59
C THR A 197 13.98 -9.31 12.17
N LEU A 198 13.08 -8.39 11.78
CA LEU A 198 13.01 -7.06 12.40
C LEU A 198 12.68 -7.15 13.89
N ALA A 199 11.62 -7.88 14.24
CA ALA A 199 11.21 -8.09 15.62
C ALA A 199 12.32 -8.70 16.50
N TRP A 200 13.20 -9.51 15.90
CA TRP A 200 14.30 -10.15 16.61
C TRP A 200 15.57 -9.28 16.73
N VAL A 201 15.78 -8.33 15.82
CA VAL A 201 16.96 -7.44 15.81
C VAL A 201 16.78 -6.22 16.71
N GLU A 202 15.53 -5.83 16.98
CA GLU A 202 15.19 -4.78 17.95
C GLU A 202 15.42 -5.32 19.37
N ASP A 203 16.22 -4.61 20.19
CA ASP A 203 16.68 -5.09 21.50
C ASP A 203 15.52 -5.34 22.47
N GLU A 204 15.67 -6.33 23.36
CA GLU A 204 14.69 -6.69 24.42
C GLU A 204 14.39 -5.56 25.42
N ASP A 205 15.17 -4.49 25.44
CA ASP A 205 15.07 -3.42 26.44
C ASP A 205 13.96 -2.38 26.18
N ASP A 206 13.36 -2.36 24.97
CA ASP A 206 12.26 -1.43 24.64
C ASP A 206 10.96 -2.18 24.32
N LEU A 207 10.18 -2.43 25.38
CA LEU A 207 8.89 -3.15 25.32
C LEU A 207 7.92 -2.56 24.27
N LEU A 208 7.98 -1.25 24.05
CA LEU A 208 7.09 -0.53 23.15
C LEU A 208 7.49 -0.70 21.69
N ALA A 209 8.79 -0.79 21.40
CA ALA A 209 9.30 -1.14 20.07
C ALA A 209 8.99 -2.61 19.72
N SER A 210 9.16 -3.52 20.68
CA SER A 210 8.83 -4.94 20.52
C SER A 210 7.36 -5.18 20.17
N MET A 211 6.43 -4.43 20.78
CA MET A 211 5.00 -4.53 20.46
C MET A 211 4.66 -4.13 19.01
N LYS A 212 5.34 -3.13 18.43
CA LYS A 212 5.09 -2.67 17.06
C LYS A 212 5.51 -3.70 16.02
N GLU A 213 6.71 -4.25 16.20
CA GLU A 213 7.21 -5.27 15.29
C GLU A 213 6.35 -6.55 15.39
N MET A 214 5.81 -6.86 16.56
CA MET A 214 4.82 -7.93 16.72
C MET A 214 3.50 -7.66 16.00
N VAL A 215 3.04 -6.40 15.92
CA VAL A 215 1.87 -6.02 15.11
C VAL A 215 2.16 -6.25 13.62
N LEU A 216 3.36 -5.91 13.14
CA LEU A 216 3.76 -6.17 11.76
C LEU A 216 3.87 -7.67 11.45
N VAL A 217 4.44 -8.46 12.37
CA VAL A 217 4.47 -9.93 12.29
C VAL A 217 3.05 -10.50 12.20
N GLY A 218 2.12 -10.00 13.02
CA GLY A 218 0.72 -10.42 12.95
C GLY A 218 0.08 -10.09 11.59
N ALA A 219 0.41 -8.92 11.02
CA ALA A 219 -0.11 -8.50 9.73
C ALA A 219 0.44 -9.37 8.59
N THR A 220 1.74 -9.61 8.54
CA THR A 220 2.37 -10.48 7.52
C THR A 220 1.95 -11.93 7.68
N LEU A 221 1.75 -12.40 8.91
CA LEU A 221 1.18 -13.73 9.19
C LEU A 221 -0.25 -13.85 8.64
N SER A 222 -1.07 -12.81 8.81
CA SER A 222 -2.43 -12.77 8.27
C SER A 222 -2.43 -12.87 6.75
N LEU A 223 -1.54 -12.14 6.05
CA LEU A 223 -1.36 -12.28 4.60
C LEU A 223 -0.87 -13.68 4.19
N TRP A 224 0.05 -14.26 4.96
CA TRP A 224 0.57 -15.59 4.70
C TRP A 224 -0.50 -16.67 4.82
N VAL A 225 -1.29 -16.66 5.90
CA VAL A 225 -2.43 -17.58 6.08
C VAL A 225 -3.45 -17.40 4.96
N ARG A 226 -3.74 -16.15 4.57
CA ARG A 226 -4.63 -15.84 3.45
C ARG A 226 -4.13 -16.45 2.13
N ALA A 227 -2.86 -16.22 1.79
CA ALA A 227 -2.26 -16.75 0.56
C ALA A 227 -2.16 -18.28 0.57
N LEU A 228 -1.89 -18.88 1.73
CA LEU A 228 -1.86 -20.33 1.90
C LEU A 228 -3.25 -20.95 1.66
N ALA A 229 -4.32 -20.32 2.17
CA ALA A 229 -5.68 -20.79 1.95
C ALA A 229 -6.04 -20.82 0.46
N GLU A 230 -5.72 -19.77 -0.29
CA GLU A 230 -5.91 -19.72 -1.74
C GLU A 230 -5.05 -20.76 -2.49
N LEU A 231 -3.82 -20.99 -2.05
CA LEU A 231 -2.94 -22.00 -2.63
C LEU A 231 -3.48 -23.43 -2.41
N ILE A 232 -3.88 -23.77 -1.18
CA ILE A 232 -4.43 -25.10 -0.86
C ILE A 232 -5.68 -25.35 -1.70
N VAL A 233 -6.54 -24.34 -1.83
CA VAL A 233 -7.78 -24.48 -2.58
C VAL A 233 -7.53 -24.62 -4.07
N SER A 234 -6.65 -23.81 -4.65
CA SER A 234 -6.31 -23.88 -6.08
C SER A 234 -5.61 -25.18 -6.48
N THR A 235 -4.83 -25.79 -5.58
CA THR A 235 -4.07 -27.01 -5.86
C THR A 235 -4.78 -28.31 -5.51
N ARG A 236 -5.54 -28.36 -4.41
CA ARG A 236 -6.05 -29.63 -3.85
C ARG A 236 -7.53 -29.90 -4.12
N TYR A 237 -8.33 -28.87 -4.35
CA TYR A 237 -9.78 -29.01 -4.41
C TYR A 237 -10.35 -28.60 -5.76
N ARG A 238 -9.85 -29.15 -6.88
CA ARG A 238 -10.48 -28.95 -8.19
C ARG A 238 -11.14 -30.25 -8.72
N PRO A 239 -12.46 -30.24 -9.02
CA PRO A 239 -13.43 -29.15 -8.75
C PRO A 239 -13.70 -28.97 -7.25
N LEU A 240 -14.00 -27.74 -6.83
CA LEU A 240 -14.21 -27.41 -5.40
C LEU A 240 -15.51 -28.04 -4.91
N PRO A 241 -15.47 -28.84 -3.83
CA PRO A 241 -16.69 -29.15 -3.09
C PRO A 241 -17.25 -27.85 -2.51
N ASP A 242 -18.55 -27.66 -2.68
CA ASP A 242 -19.35 -26.51 -2.27
C ASP A 242 -19.04 -25.97 -0.85
N GLY A 243 -18.83 -26.85 0.14
CA GLY A 243 -18.49 -26.43 1.51
C GLY A 243 -17.08 -25.82 1.66
N ASN A 244 -16.13 -26.20 0.81
CA ASN A 244 -14.76 -25.70 0.86
C ASN A 244 -14.63 -24.29 0.30
N ALA A 245 -15.53 -23.89 -0.62
CA ALA A 245 -15.55 -22.55 -1.19
C ALA A 245 -15.92 -21.50 -0.13
N SER A 246 -16.93 -21.79 0.71
CA SER A 246 -17.33 -20.91 1.80
C SER A 246 -16.25 -20.78 2.88
N ALA A 247 -15.61 -21.88 3.25
CA ALA A 247 -14.52 -21.86 4.22
C ALA A 247 -13.33 -21.03 3.72
N ARG A 248 -12.98 -21.16 2.43
CA ARG A 248 -11.96 -20.31 1.80
C ARG A 248 -12.32 -18.84 1.92
N ASP A 249 -13.52 -18.47 1.51
CA ASP A 249 -13.92 -17.06 1.46
C ASP A 249 -14.01 -16.46 2.88
N ALA A 250 -14.38 -17.25 3.88
CA ALA A 250 -14.34 -16.86 5.29
C ALA A 250 -12.91 -16.60 5.78
N VAL A 251 -11.98 -17.53 5.55
CA VAL A 251 -10.57 -17.37 5.92
C VAL A 251 -9.97 -16.16 5.19
N TYR A 252 -10.26 -16.03 3.90
CA TYR A 252 -9.81 -14.91 3.08
C TYR A 252 -10.29 -13.56 3.66
N GLY A 253 -11.58 -13.44 3.96
CA GLY A 253 -12.15 -12.22 4.54
C GLY A 253 -11.59 -11.89 5.91
N ILE A 254 -11.57 -12.86 6.83
CA ILE A 254 -11.07 -12.68 8.21
C ILE A 254 -9.60 -12.26 8.21
N CYS A 255 -8.75 -12.97 7.47
CA CYS A 255 -7.33 -12.64 7.39
C CYS A 255 -7.08 -11.28 6.74
N THR A 256 -7.88 -10.88 5.75
CA THR A 256 -7.76 -9.55 5.13
C THR A 256 -8.15 -8.44 6.11
N ILE A 257 -9.24 -8.63 6.86
CA ILE A 257 -9.68 -7.67 7.89
C ILE A 257 -8.61 -7.55 8.98
N LEU A 258 -8.08 -8.68 9.46
CA LEU A 258 -7.04 -8.72 10.49
C LEU A 258 -5.76 -8.02 10.00
N PHE A 259 -5.34 -8.29 8.77
CA PHE A 259 -4.21 -7.61 8.12
C PHE A 259 -4.42 -6.08 8.11
N LEU A 260 -5.54 -5.60 7.59
CA LEU A 260 -5.83 -4.17 7.49
C LEU A 260 -5.90 -3.50 8.87
N TRP A 261 -6.46 -4.20 9.86
CA TRP A 261 -6.53 -3.71 11.24
C TRP A 261 -5.14 -3.59 11.87
N LEU A 262 -4.30 -4.62 11.75
CA LEU A 262 -2.94 -4.65 12.30
C LEU A 262 -2.04 -3.60 11.64
N ILE A 263 -1.99 -3.57 10.31
CA ILE A 263 -1.20 -2.59 9.55
C ILE A 263 -1.57 -1.16 9.91
N ARG A 264 -2.86 -0.88 10.10
CA ARG A 264 -3.32 0.45 10.53
C ARG A 264 -2.81 0.80 11.93
N ASN A 265 -2.89 -0.13 12.88
CA ASN A 265 -2.46 0.12 14.26
C ASN A 265 -0.95 0.39 14.30
N GLY A 266 -0.16 -0.44 13.61
CA GLY A 266 1.29 -0.21 13.46
C GLY A 266 1.60 1.14 12.80
N ALA A 267 0.86 1.52 11.75
CA ALA A 267 1.05 2.81 11.07
C ALA A 267 0.73 4.03 11.94
N THR A 268 -0.28 3.93 12.80
CA THR A 268 -0.69 5.04 13.68
C THR A 268 0.37 5.31 14.74
N GLU A 269 1.00 4.26 15.25
CA GLU A 269 2.10 4.37 16.20
C GLU A 269 3.38 4.93 15.56
N MET A 270 3.73 4.49 14.33
CA MET A 270 4.83 5.10 13.57
C MET A 270 4.65 6.62 13.37
N ILE A 271 3.41 7.06 13.14
CA ILE A 271 3.09 8.49 13.01
C ILE A 271 3.23 9.22 14.34
N ASN A 272 2.75 8.63 15.43
CA ASN A 272 2.83 9.27 16.74
C ASN A 272 4.27 9.45 17.20
N GLU A 273 5.18 8.54 16.82
CA GLU A 273 6.62 8.73 17.02
C GLU A 273 7.20 9.84 16.13
N SER A 274 6.81 9.91 14.86
CA SER A 274 7.21 11.02 13.98
C SER A 274 6.68 12.40 14.42
N ILE A 275 5.60 12.43 15.21
CA ILE A 275 5.01 13.66 15.76
C ILE A 275 5.61 13.99 17.15
N GLY A 276 6.06 12.98 17.90
CA GLY A 276 6.79 13.15 19.17
C GLY A 276 8.27 13.52 18.97
N VAL A 277 8.82 13.18 17.80
CA VAL A 277 10.16 13.54 17.35
C VAL A 277 10.03 13.96 15.88
N ASP A 278 9.67 15.23 15.63
CA ASP A 278 10.11 15.82 14.36
C ASP A 278 11.63 15.63 14.36
N PRO A 279 12.23 14.95 13.35
CA PRO A 279 13.67 14.80 13.31
C PRO A 279 14.21 16.22 13.38
N LEU A 280 14.99 16.51 14.44
CA LEU A 280 15.57 17.83 14.68
C LEU A 280 16.14 18.48 13.40
N PRO A 281 16.74 17.73 12.44
CA PRO A 281 17.05 18.24 11.11
C PRO A 281 15.89 18.91 10.37
N GLY A 282 14.74 18.23 10.22
CA GLY A 282 13.58 18.74 9.49
C GLY A 282 12.98 19.97 10.16
N LYS A 283 12.90 19.96 11.50
CA LYS A 283 12.47 21.12 12.30
C LYS A 283 13.42 22.31 12.12
N MET A 284 14.73 22.06 12.14
CA MET A 284 15.75 23.08 11.88
C MET A 284 15.65 23.64 10.46
N GLU A 285 15.40 22.81 9.45
CA GLU A 285 15.20 23.24 8.06
C GLU A 285 13.95 24.09 7.89
N GLU A 286 12.82 23.66 8.48
CA GLU A 286 11.55 24.36 8.41
C GLU A 286 11.59 25.72 9.12
N GLU A 287 12.16 25.78 10.33
CA GLU A 287 12.36 27.03 11.08
C GLU A 287 13.29 27.98 10.31
N THR A 288 14.36 27.45 9.72
CA THR A 288 15.27 28.25 8.89
C THR A 288 14.55 28.83 7.68
N ARG A 289 13.72 28.03 7.00
CA ARG A 289 12.91 28.50 5.87
C ARG A 289 11.89 29.57 6.30
N ALA A 290 11.22 29.37 7.42
CA ALA A 290 10.26 30.32 7.97
C ALA A 290 10.94 31.66 8.33
N ASN A 291 12.14 31.60 8.91
CA ASN A 291 12.94 32.79 9.23
C ASN A 291 13.42 33.54 7.98
N ILE A 292 13.86 32.82 6.94
CA ILE A 292 14.21 33.42 5.64
C ILE A 292 13.00 34.16 5.06
N LEU A 293 11.83 33.51 5.00
CA LEU A 293 10.61 34.12 4.48
C LEU A 293 10.15 35.32 5.33
N GLY A 294 10.27 35.22 6.65
CA GLY A 294 9.98 36.33 7.57
C GLY A 294 10.90 37.52 7.35
N SER A 295 12.20 37.28 7.17
CA SER A 295 13.21 38.30 6.90
C SER A 295 12.99 38.99 5.55
N VAL A 296 12.63 38.22 4.51
CA VAL A 296 12.27 38.76 3.19
C VAL A 296 11.04 39.66 3.30
N ARG A 297 9.99 39.22 4.00
CA ARG A 297 8.75 40.02 4.21
C ARG A 297 9.01 41.29 5.01
N ALA A 298 9.82 41.22 6.07
CA ALA A 298 10.17 42.38 6.89
C ALA A 298 10.93 43.43 6.05
N THR A 299 11.94 42.98 5.29
CA THR A 299 12.71 43.85 4.40
C THR A 299 11.83 44.52 3.35
N SER A 300 10.88 43.78 2.76
CA SER A 300 9.93 44.32 1.78
C SER A 300 8.97 45.36 2.38
N ARG A 301 8.70 45.31 3.69
CA ARG A 301 7.74 46.20 4.37
C ARG A 301 8.38 47.49 4.85
N ASP A 302 9.66 47.45 5.21
CA ASP A 302 10.38 48.58 5.80
C ASP A 302 10.90 49.59 4.74
N GLY A 303 10.60 49.39 3.45
CA GLY A 303 10.99 50.32 2.37
C GLY A 303 12.50 50.40 2.11
N ASN A 304 13.30 49.67 2.88
CA ASN A 304 14.70 49.43 2.57
C ASN A 304 14.74 48.62 1.26
N GLY A 305 15.43 49.15 0.25
CA GLY A 305 15.54 48.52 -1.08
C GLY A 305 15.88 47.02 -1.00
N PRO A 306 15.63 46.25 -2.07
CA PRO A 306 15.62 44.79 -2.03
C PRO A 306 16.93 44.26 -1.43
N SER A 307 16.90 43.81 -0.17
CA SER A 307 18.04 43.07 0.37
C SER A 307 18.13 41.80 -0.44
N ALA A 308 19.25 41.61 -1.13
CA ALA A 308 19.43 40.43 -1.93
C ALA A 308 19.27 39.20 -1.02
N LEU A 309 18.58 38.17 -1.50
CA LEU A 309 18.39 36.93 -0.74
C LEU A 309 19.74 36.35 -0.27
N SER A 310 20.82 36.66 -1.00
CA SER A 310 22.22 36.44 -0.61
C SER A 310 22.58 36.99 0.77
N ASP A 311 22.13 38.18 1.14
CA ASP A 311 22.51 38.85 2.38
C ASP A 311 21.83 38.21 3.59
N ILE A 312 20.56 37.83 3.43
CA ILE A 312 19.79 37.08 4.43
C ILE A 312 20.44 35.70 4.64
N LEU A 313 20.77 34.99 3.57
CA LEU A 313 21.42 33.69 3.65
C LEU A 313 22.85 33.78 4.21
N ALA A 314 23.61 34.82 3.87
CA ALA A 314 24.94 35.07 4.44
C ALA A 314 24.90 35.43 5.93
N ARG A 315 23.83 36.07 6.40
CA ARG A 315 23.60 36.33 7.82
C ARG A 315 23.28 35.04 8.58
N ILE A 316 22.41 34.20 8.02
CA ILE A 316 22.07 32.89 8.59
C ILE A 316 23.29 31.96 8.62
N LYS A 317 24.12 31.96 7.58
CA LYS A 317 25.38 31.19 7.56
C LYS A 317 26.36 31.61 8.67
N ARG A 318 26.45 32.91 8.95
CA ARG A 318 27.30 33.45 10.03
C ARG A 318 26.79 33.10 11.42
N ASN A 319 25.47 32.97 11.59
CA ASN A 319 24.88 32.56 12.86
C ASN A 319 23.68 31.61 12.65
N PRO A 320 23.92 30.31 12.41
CA PRO A 320 22.86 29.35 12.12
C PRO A 320 21.84 29.20 13.26
N ARG A 321 22.28 29.44 14.50
CA ARG A 321 21.41 29.40 15.69
C ARG A 321 20.35 30.50 15.70
N SER A 322 20.65 31.65 15.10
CA SER A 322 19.67 32.75 15.00
C SER A 322 18.50 32.44 14.07
N ALA A 323 18.63 31.41 13.23
CA ALA A 323 17.58 30.93 12.34
C ALA A 323 16.56 30.02 13.05
N LEU A 324 16.90 29.52 14.25
CA LEU A 324 16.14 28.51 14.98
C LEU A 324 15.32 29.13 16.12
N LEU A 325 14.21 28.50 16.47
CA LEU A 325 13.41 28.85 17.64
C LEU A 325 14.13 28.42 18.93
N ALA A 326 13.81 29.10 20.03
CA ALA A 326 14.43 28.85 21.33
C ALA A 326 14.25 27.39 21.82
N GLY A 327 13.13 26.74 21.48
CA GLY A 327 12.88 25.33 21.78
C GLY A 327 13.87 24.40 21.08
N THR A 328 14.03 24.55 19.76
CA THR A 328 14.96 23.78 18.93
C THR A 328 16.43 24.02 19.31
N ALA A 329 16.78 25.25 19.64
CA ALA A 329 18.12 25.59 20.13
C ALA A 329 18.44 24.94 21.48
N ARG A 330 17.43 24.81 22.36
CA ARG A 330 17.54 24.13 23.66
C ARG A 330 17.65 22.62 23.48
N GLU A 331 16.80 22.02 22.67
CA GLU A 331 16.87 20.59 22.31
C GLU A 331 18.27 20.23 21.78
N LEU A 332 18.82 21.04 20.87
CA LEU A 332 20.17 20.86 20.32
C LEU A 332 21.32 21.04 21.34
N GLY A 333 21.04 21.72 22.45
CA GLY A 333 21.96 21.92 23.56
C GLY A 333 21.90 20.82 24.63
N GLU A 334 20.77 20.11 24.72
CA GLU A 334 20.56 18.97 25.62
C GLU A 334 21.10 17.65 25.04
N MET A 335 21.38 17.59 23.73
CA MET A 335 21.98 16.43 23.06
C MET A 335 23.46 16.21 23.38
N SER A 336 23.94 14.98 23.15
CA SER A 336 25.37 14.67 23.25
C SER A 336 26.20 15.51 22.28
N GLU A 337 27.44 15.85 22.67
CA GLU A 337 28.31 16.72 21.86
C GLU A 337 28.55 16.19 20.45
N LYS A 338 28.66 14.85 20.32
CA LYS A 338 28.86 14.16 19.05
C LYS A 338 27.65 14.30 18.12
N GLU A 339 26.45 14.11 18.63
CA GLU A 339 25.20 14.23 17.86
C GLU A 339 24.90 15.68 17.51
N SER A 340 25.05 16.61 18.47
CA SER A 340 24.88 18.04 18.24
C SER A 340 25.84 18.56 17.17
N LYS A 341 27.10 18.07 17.15
CA LYS A 341 28.08 18.43 16.12
C LYS A 341 27.71 17.86 14.75
N ALA A 342 27.23 16.62 14.66
CA ALA A 342 26.80 16.00 13.41
C ALA A 342 25.59 16.74 12.80
N LEU A 343 24.60 17.07 13.64
CA LEU A 343 23.40 17.81 13.23
C LEU A 343 23.70 19.24 12.78
N ARG A 344 24.60 19.95 13.48
CA ARG A 344 25.07 21.27 13.03
C ARG A 344 25.79 21.20 11.68
N ALA A 345 26.56 20.15 11.44
CA ALA A 345 27.24 19.96 10.17
C ALA A 345 26.25 19.63 9.03
N GLU A 346 25.18 18.88 9.31
CA GLU A 346 24.09 18.62 8.37
C GLU A 346 23.28 19.89 8.06
N HIS A 347 22.87 20.63 9.08
CA HIS A 347 22.18 21.92 8.91
C HIS A 347 23.04 22.96 8.18
N GLY A 348 24.35 22.97 8.42
CA GLY A 348 25.30 23.79 7.66
C GLY A 348 25.31 23.45 6.16
N ARG A 349 25.33 22.14 5.82
CA ARG A 349 25.23 21.68 4.43
C ARG A 349 23.91 22.07 3.77
N TYR A 350 22.81 22.04 4.52
CA TYR A 350 21.52 22.53 4.06
C TYR A 350 21.54 24.03 3.72
N ILE A 351 22.11 24.87 4.60
CA ILE A 351 22.26 26.31 4.37
C ILE A 351 23.13 26.58 3.14
N ASP A 352 24.24 25.85 2.97
CA ASP A 352 25.11 25.96 1.79
C ASP A 352 24.39 25.57 0.49
N SER A 353 23.51 24.56 0.54
CA SER A 353 22.64 24.19 -0.58
C SER A 353 21.66 25.30 -0.93
N LEU A 354 21.04 25.95 0.08
CA LEU A 354 20.17 27.11 -0.14
C LEU A 354 20.92 28.29 -0.78
N ILE A 355 22.13 28.59 -0.33
CA ILE A 355 22.98 29.65 -0.92
C ILE A 355 23.29 29.33 -2.38
N THR A 356 23.66 28.09 -2.68
CA THR A 356 23.98 27.67 -4.05
C THR A 356 22.75 27.80 -4.96
N LYS A 357 21.58 27.38 -4.46
CA LYS A 357 20.35 27.32 -5.26
C LYS A 357 19.63 28.66 -5.39
N TYR A 358 19.71 29.52 -4.38
CA TYR A 358 18.89 30.73 -4.29
C TYR A 358 19.71 32.02 -4.07
N GLY A 359 21.01 31.92 -3.81
CA GLY A 359 21.86 33.08 -3.50
C GLY A 359 22.01 34.07 -4.66
N HIS A 360 21.66 33.69 -5.88
CA HIS A 360 21.66 34.55 -7.07
C HIS A 360 20.30 35.20 -7.36
N MET A 361 19.25 34.90 -6.57
CA MET A 361 17.92 35.48 -6.78
C MET A 361 17.85 36.90 -6.20
N GLY A 362 17.61 37.88 -7.07
CA GLY A 362 17.23 39.22 -6.68
C GLY A 362 15.74 39.28 -6.33
N LEU A 363 15.37 40.04 -5.30
CA LEU A 363 13.96 40.32 -5.00
C LEU A 363 13.43 41.28 -6.05
N VAL A 364 12.46 40.82 -6.84
CA VAL A 364 11.74 41.68 -7.80
C VAL A 364 10.74 42.53 -7.01
N GLN A 365 10.90 43.85 -7.04
CA GLN A 365 9.86 44.76 -6.57
C GLN A 365 8.66 44.63 -7.51
N GLU A 366 7.51 44.21 -6.98
CA GLU A 366 6.25 44.48 -7.66
C GLU A 366 6.10 46.01 -7.69
N VAL A 367 6.24 46.58 -8.89
CA VAL A 367 5.85 47.96 -9.15
C VAL A 367 4.32 47.96 -9.02
N SER A 368 3.81 48.44 -7.87
CA SER A 368 2.38 48.74 -7.77
C SER A 368 2.12 49.97 -8.62
N ASP A 369 1.66 49.76 -9.85
CA ASP A 369 1.07 50.84 -10.63
C ASP A 369 -0.14 51.37 -9.86
N SER A 370 -0.01 52.61 -9.38
CA SER A 370 -1.05 53.41 -8.75
C SER A 370 -1.87 54.19 -9.77
#